data_AF-A0A940HU72-F1
#
_entry.id   AF-A0A940HU72-F1
#
_cell.length_a   1.000
_cell.length_b   1.000
_cell.length_c   1.000
_cell.angle_alpha   90.00
_cell.angle_beta   90.00
_cell.angle_gamma   90.00
#
_symmetry.space_group_name_H-M   'P 1'
#
loop_
_entity.id
_entity.type
_entity.pdbx_description
1 polymer ?
#
loop_
_entity_poly.entity_id
_entity_poly.type
_entity_poly.pdbx_seq_one_letter_code
_entity_poly.pdbx_strand_id
1 'polypeptide(L)'
;MKNCLSALLLFISASVFAQETVVDQFKKINTIPQAQAYIDANPLLKPALLKLSAGKDTSLIDKRLLRQKQGEIFSVGYVTYKVLESKESIKYRASYIFLDGGSLSPSEIENLKKEIMAKINAGESWSSLSDKYTMDGNTTKGDTDWFFGEYSFPKEFQDAVAKHNKDDVFFLDVSEKDWHYIIKKTYNDDVQKDITVLRANGR
;
A
#
# COMPACT_ATOMS: atom_id res chain seq x y z
N MET A 1 -57.31 6.26 -45.07
CA MET A 1 -57.09 6.05 -43.61
C MET A 1 -56.40 4.73 -43.24
N LYS A 2 -55.94 3.89 -44.19
CA LYS A 2 -55.21 2.64 -43.85
C LYS A 2 -53.70 2.81 -43.67
N ASN A 3 -53.10 3.85 -44.25
CA ASN A 3 -51.65 4.04 -44.23
C ASN A 3 -51.15 4.91 -43.06
N CYS A 4 -52.04 5.55 -42.30
CA CYS A 4 -51.65 6.30 -41.10
C CYS A 4 -51.36 5.40 -39.90
N LEU A 5 -52.01 4.21 -39.81
CA LEU A 5 -51.77 3.29 -38.69
C LEU A 5 -50.37 2.65 -38.77
N SER A 6 -49.90 2.34 -39.97
CA SER A 6 -48.58 1.74 -40.19
C SER A 6 -47.43 2.71 -39.91
N ALA A 7 -47.63 4.02 -40.12
CA ALA A 7 -46.63 5.03 -39.78
C ALA A 7 -46.48 5.24 -38.26
N LEU A 8 -47.57 5.07 -37.50
CA LEU A 8 -47.55 5.23 -36.04
C LEU A 8 -46.83 4.07 -35.32
N LEU A 9 -46.92 2.85 -35.87
CA LEU A 9 -46.25 1.66 -35.32
C LEU A 9 -44.71 1.67 -35.50
N LEU A 10 -44.20 2.39 -36.50
CA LEU A 10 -42.75 2.52 -36.74
C LEU A 10 -42.03 3.49 -35.78
N PHE A 11 -42.77 4.42 -35.14
CA PHE A 11 -42.19 5.35 -34.17
C PHE A 11 -42.13 4.78 -32.74
N ILE A 12 -42.84 3.69 -32.45
CA ILE A 12 -42.85 3.07 -31.11
C ILE A 12 -41.71 2.05 -30.95
N SER A 13 -41.12 1.55 -32.05
CA SER A 13 -40.08 0.52 -32.03
C SER A 13 -38.65 1.02 -31.72
N ALA A 14 -38.42 2.31 -31.50
CA ALA A 14 -37.07 2.87 -31.35
C ALA A 14 -36.61 3.14 -29.91
N SER A 15 -37.41 2.82 -28.89
CA SER A 15 -37.00 3.00 -27.48
C SER A 15 -36.58 1.68 -26.85
N VAL A 16 -35.63 0.97 -27.47
CA VAL A 16 -34.87 -0.07 -26.77
C VAL A 16 -33.95 0.66 -25.79
N PHE A 17 -34.44 0.93 -24.58
CA PHE A 17 -33.57 1.35 -23.48
C PHE A 17 -32.56 0.23 -23.26
N ALA A 18 -31.32 0.43 -23.69
CA ALA A 18 -30.23 -0.49 -23.39
C ALA A 18 -30.20 -0.66 -21.87
N GLN A 19 -30.43 -1.90 -21.38
CA GLN A 19 -30.41 -2.15 -19.95
C GLN A 19 -29.02 -1.81 -19.43
N GLU A 20 -28.98 -0.95 -18.41
CA GLU A 20 -27.72 -0.54 -17.80
C GLU A 20 -26.97 -1.77 -17.27
N THR A 21 -25.71 -1.93 -17.66
CA THR A 21 -24.88 -3.05 -17.23
C THR A 21 -24.52 -2.90 -15.75
N VAL A 22 -24.11 -4.00 -15.10
CA VAL A 22 -23.61 -3.95 -13.71
C VAL A 22 -22.40 -3.01 -13.60
N VAL A 23 -21.54 -2.98 -14.61
CA VAL A 23 -20.40 -2.05 -14.67
C VAL A 23 -20.87 -0.60 -14.66
N ASP A 24 -21.88 -0.27 -15.46
CA ASP A 24 -22.42 1.10 -15.54
C ASP A 24 -23.11 1.51 -14.23
N GLN A 25 -23.86 0.58 -13.61
CA GLN A 25 -24.45 0.78 -12.28
C GLN A 25 -23.35 1.03 -11.25
N PHE A 26 -22.27 0.24 -11.26
CA PHE A 26 -21.15 0.38 -10.33
C PHE A 26 -20.43 1.72 -10.48
N LYS A 27 -20.33 2.28 -11.69
CA LYS A 27 -19.74 3.63 -11.89
C LYS A 27 -20.45 4.70 -11.04
N LYS A 28 -21.75 4.55 -10.79
CA LYS A 28 -22.58 5.49 -10.02
C LYS A 28 -22.48 5.31 -8.50
N ILE A 29 -21.94 4.19 -8.02
CA ILE A 29 -21.87 3.83 -6.60
C ILE A 29 -20.49 4.19 -6.04
N ASN A 30 -20.38 5.22 -5.21
CA ASN A 30 -19.09 5.69 -4.69
C ASN A 30 -18.94 5.53 -3.17
N THR A 31 -20.01 5.16 -2.47
CA THR A 31 -20.00 5.05 -1.00
C THR A 31 -20.59 3.73 -0.53
N ILE A 32 -20.22 3.31 0.69
CA ILE A 32 -20.77 2.11 1.31
C ILE A 32 -22.31 2.16 1.43
N PRO A 33 -22.95 3.29 1.83
CA PRO A 33 -24.41 3.37 1.85
C PRO A 33 -25.07 3.18 0.47
N GLN A 34 -24.48 3.73 -0.60
CA GLN A 34 -24.98 3.51 -1.97
C GLN A 34 -24.83 2.05 -2.39
N ALA A 35 -23.75 1.39 -1.99
CA ALA A 35 -23.54 -0.02 -2.26
C ALA A 35 -24.53 -0.91 -1.49
N GLN A 36 -24.89 -0.54 -0.26
CA GLN A 36 -25.93 -1.23 0.50
C GLN A 36 -27.29 -1.08 -0.17
N ALA A 37 -27.66 0.15 -0.58
CA ALA A 37 -28.90 0.38 -1.33
C ALA A 37 -28.95 -0.43 -2.64
N TYR A 38 -27.81 -0.56 -3.32
CA TYR A 38 -27.70 -1.43 -4.49
C TYR A 38 -27.91 -2.90 -4.16
N ILE A 39 -27.34 -3.39 -3.05
CA ILE A 39 -27.50 -4.77 -2.60
C ILE A 39 -28.97 -5.10 -2.36
N ASP A 40 -29.66 -4.21 -1.65
CA ASP A 40 -31.06 -4.39 -1.26
C ASP A 40 -31.98 -4.35 -2.49
N ALA A 41 -31.66 -3.50 -3.47
CA ALA A 41 -32.46 -3.35 -4.70
C ALA A 41 -32.23 -4.47 -5.74
N ASN A 42 -31.13 -5.23 -5.67
CA ASN A 42 -30.72 -6.16 -6.72
C ASN A 42 -30.44 -7.60 -6.22
N PRO A 43 -31.32 -8.22 -5.41
CA PRO A 43 -31.05 -9.53 -4.79
C PRO A 43 -30.77 -10.64 -5.82
N LEU A 44 -31.35 -10.55 -7.03
CA LEU A 44 -31.14 -11.52 -8.11
C LEU A 44 -29.70 -11.56 -8.63
N LEU A 45 -28.95 -10.46 -8.51
CA LEU A 45 -27.55 -10.38 -8.92
C LEU A 45 -26.59 -10.91 -7.84
N LYS A 46 -27.13 -11.38 -6.71
CA LYS A 46 -26.39 -11.84 -5.53
C LYS A 46 -25.27 -10.87 -5.11
N PRO A 47 -25.57 -9.56 -4.99
CA PRO A 47 -24.55 -8.58 -4.65
C PRO A 47 -24.11 -8.73 -3.18
N ALA A 48 -22.85 -8.42 -2.90
CA ALA A 48 -22.29 -8.47 -1.56
C ALA A 48 -21.12 -7.50 -1.38
N LEU A 49 -20.94 -7.03 -0.14
CA LEU A 49 -19.71 -6.35 0.27
C LEU A 49 -18.70 -7.37 0.79
N LEU A 50 -17.50 -7.34 0.23
CA LEU A 50 -16.35 -8.08 0.70
C LEU A 50 -15.40 -7.13 1.43
N LYS A 51 -14.84 -7.59 2.55
CA LYS A 51 -13.76 -6.91 3.26
C LYS A 51 -12.53 -7.79 3.15
N LEU A 52 -11.49 -7.29 2.51
CA LEU A 52 -10.27 -8.03 2.25
C LEU A 52 -9.09 -7.32 2.88
N SER A 53 -8.18 -8.09 3.46
CA SER A 53 -6.94 -7.63 4.09
C SER A 53 -5.74 -8.36 3.47
N ALA A 54 -4.72 -7.60 3.07
CA ALA A 54 -3.46 -8.16 2.61
C ALA A 54 -2.82 -9.04 3.70
N GLY A 55 -2.25 -10.17 3.29
CA GLY A 55 -1.68 -11.18 4.20
C GLY A 55 -2.70 -12.15 4.80
N LYS A 56 -3.95 -11.73 5.01
CA LYS A 56 -5.04 -12.59 5.52
C LYS A 56 -5.80 -13.30 4.39
N ASP A 57 -6.24 -12.54 3.39
CA ASP A 57 -7.02 -13.04 2.27
C ASP A 57 -6.09 -13.39 1.11
N THR A 58 -5.94 -14.69 0.84
CA THR A 58 -4.82 -15.21 0.03
C THR A 58 -5.23 -15.91 -1.25
N SER A 59 -6.53 -15.99 -1.56
CA SER A 59 -6.99 -16.58 -2.82
C SER A 59 -6.51 -15.78 -4.03
N LEU A 60 -6.52 -16.39 -5.22
CA LEU A 60 -6.07 -15.72 -6.45
C LEU A 60 -6.90 -14.46 -6.76
N ILE A 61 -8.21 -14.50 -6.51
CA ILE A 61 -9.09 -13.35 -6.74
C ILE A 61 -8.86 -12.26 -5.68
N ASP A 62 -8.64 -12.63 -4.41
CA ASP A 62 -8.38 -11.66 -3.34
C ASP A 62 -7.07 -10.91 -3.60
N LYS A 63 -6.01 -11.63 -3.97
CA LYS A 63 -4.71 -11.04 -4.35
C LYS A 63 -4.83 -10.09 -5.54
N ARG A 64 -5.73 -10.39 -6.49
CA ARG A 64 -5.99 -9.51 -7.63
C ARG A 64 -6.74 -8.26 -7.18
N LEU A 65 -7.78 -8.41 -6.35
CA LEU A 65 -8.57 -7.31 -5.78
C LEU A 65 -7.70 -6.36 -4.94
N LEU A 66 -6.82 -6.91 -4.09
CA LEU A 66 -5.90 -6.14 -3.25
C LEU A 66 -4.87 -5.33 -4.06
N ARG A 67 -4.61 -5.67 -5.33
CA ARG A 67 -3.76 -4.85 -6.21
C ARG A 67 -4.47 -3.65 -6.83
N GLN A 68 -5.80 -3.62 -6.76
CA GLN A 68 -6.58 -2.56 -7.38
C GLN A 68 -6.56 -1.28 -6.52
N LYS A 69 -6.85 -0.16 -7.17
CA LYS A 69 -7.04 1.15 -6.53
C LYS A 69 -8.51 1.38 -6.20
N GLN A 70 -8.77 2.28 -5.25
CA GLN A 70 -10.13 2.72 -4.95
C GLN A 70 -10.80 3.29 -6.21
N GLY A 71 -12.06 2.92 -6.43
CA GLY A 71 -12.86 3.31 -7.58
C GLY A 71 -12.72 2.41 -8.80
N GLU A 72 -11.70 1.55 -8.86
CA GLU A 72 -11.52 0.62 -10.00
C GLU A 72 -12.65 -0.40 -10.06
N ILE A 73 -13.12 -0.65 -11.28
CA ILE A 73 -14.18 -1.59 -11.61
C ILE A 73 -13.61 -2.58 -12.62
N PHE A 74 -13.79 -3.87 -12.36
CA PHE A 74 -13.41 -4.91 -13.31
C PHE A 74 -14.29 -6.14 -13.16
N SER A 75 -14.35 -6.94 -14.22
CA SER A 75 -15.11 -8.19 -14.23
C SER A 75 -14.18 -9.38 -14.38
N VAL A 76 -14.51 -10.47 -13.70
CA VAL A 76 -13.87 -11.79 -13.85
C VAL A 76 -14.97 -12.80 -14.13
N GLY A 77 -15.01 -13.30 -15.36
CA GLY A 77 -16.15 -14.09 -15.84
C GLY A 77 -17.46 -13.28 -15.72
N TYR A 78 -18.46 -13.88 -15.07
CA TYR A 78 -19.77 -13.28 -14.83
C TYR A 78 -19.86 -12.49 -13.52
N VAL A 79 -18.74 -12.11 -12.87
CA VAL A 79 -18.77 -11.34 -11.63
C VAL A 79 -18.06 -10.01 -11.83
N THR A 80 -18.74 -8.92 -11.50
CA THR A 80 -18.19 -7.56 -11.51
C THR A 80 -17.86 -7.15 -10.08
N TYR A 81 -16.72 -6.48 -9.93
CA TYR A 81 -16.19 -5.97 -8.68
C TYR A 81 -15.95 -4.46 -8.80
N LYS A 82 -16.22 -3.72 -7.72
CA LYS A 82 -15.78 -2.33 -7.54
C LYS A 82 -15.11 -2.17 -6.19
N VAL A 83 -13.91 -1.59 -6.17
CA VAL A 83 -13.25 -1.18 -4.93
C VAL A 83 -13.89 0.12 -4.45
N LEU A 84 -14.58 0.10 -3.31
CA LEU A 84 -15.26 1.27 -2.75
C LEU A 84 -14.38 2.06 -1.81
N GLU A 85 -13.60 1.34 -0.99
CA GLU A 85 -12.66 1.92 -0.02
C GLU A 85 -11.35 1.17 -0.12
N SER A 86 -10.23 1.90 -0.04
CA SER A 86 -8.90 1.32 0.06
C SER A 86 -8.09 2.09 1.09
N LYS A 87 -7.64 1.39 2.13
CA LYS A 87 -6.69 1.90 3.13
C LYS A 87 -5.40 1.14 2.97
N GLU A 88 -4.33 1.85 2.64
CA GLU A 88 -3.02 1.27 2.41
C GLU A 88 -2.01 1.99 3.31
N SER A 89 -1.22 1.21 4.04
CA SER A 89 -0.06 1.69 4.78
C SER A 89 1.10 0.73 4.56
N ILE A 90 2.30 1.26 4.58
CA ILE A 90 3.51 0.46 4.43
C ILE A 90 4.26 0.55 5.73
N LYS A 91 4.59 -0.61 6.30
CA LYS A 91 5.49 -0.71 7.44
C LYS A 91 6.88 -1.07 6.92
N TYR A 92 7.87 -0.43 7.51
CA TYR A 92 9.27 -0.69 7.23
C TYR A 92 9.93 -1.25 8.48
N ARG A 93 11.02 -2.01 8.30
CA ARG A 93 11.88 -2.41 9.40
C ARG A 93 13.32 -2.38 8.94
N ALA A 94 14.15 -1.73 9.74
CA ALA A 94 15.55 -1.54 9.48
C ALA A 94 16.35 -1.81 10.75
N SER A 95 17.66 -1.76 10.61
CA SER A 95 18.55 -1.58 11.74
C SER A 95 19.51 -0.44 11.44
N TYR A 96 19.95 0.26 12.47
CA TYR A 96 20.85 1.40 12.30
C TYR A 96 22.04 1.37 13.26
N ILE A 97 23.05 2.16 12.90
CA ILE A 97 24.14 2.60 13.77
C ILE A 97 24.08 4.13 13.73
N PHE A 98 23.90 4.75 14.89
CA PHE A 98 23.80 6.20 15.02
C PHE A 98 25.12 6.80 15.48
N LEU A 99 25.59 7.81 14.77
CA LEU A 99 26.75 8.63 15.12
C LEU A 99 26.28 10.06 15.41
N ASP A 100 26.61 10.55 16.60
CA ASP A 100 26.18 11.88 17.06
C ASP A 100 27.15 12.96 16.59
N GLY A 101 26.71 13.82 15.66
CA GLY A 101 27.50 14.96 15.18
C GLY A 101 27.61 16.11 16.18
N GLY A 102 26.82 16.11 17.26
CA GLY A 102 27.05 16.99 18.40
C GLY A 102 28.29 16.60 19.22
N SER A 103 28.68 15.32 19.16
CA SER A 103 29.82 14.75 19.90
C SER A 103 31.05 14.51 19.04
N LEU A 104 30.88 14.28 17.74
CA LEU A 104 31.96 13.95 16.79
C LEU A 104 32.17 15.06 15.77
N SER A 105 33.42 15.31 15.41
CA SER A 105 33.75 16.15 14.27
C SER A 105 33.37 15.50 12.93
N PRO A 106 33.18 16.28 11.85
CA PRO A 106 32.88 15.73 10.53
C PRO A 106 33.92 14.71 10.03
N SER A 107 35.20 14.91 10.34
CA SER A 107 36.25 13.97 9.95
C SER A 107 36.17 12.65 10.73
N GLU A 108 35.81 12.69 12.01
CA GLU A 108 35.59 11.49 12.82
C GLU A 108 34.40 10.68 12.31
N ILE A 109 33.28 11.35 12.00
CA ILE A 109 32.11 10.71 11.40
C ILE A 109 32.47 9.99 10.10
N GLU A 110 33.18 10.66 9.20
CA GLU A 110 33.58 10.07 7.92
C GLU A 110 34.56 8.91 8.08
N ASN A 111 35.45 8.97 9.06
CA ASN A 111 36.35 7.87 9.38
C ASN A 111 35.59 6.67 9.96
N LEU A 112 34.64 6.90 10.88
CA LEU A 112 33.81 5.85 11.45
C LEU A 112 32.91 5.20 10.39
N LYS A 113 32.27 5.96 9.50
CA LYS A 113 31.50 5.43 8.36
C LYS A 113 32.35 4.48 7.51
N LYS A 114 33.58 4.88 7.17
CA LYS A 114 34.52 4.04 6.39
C LYS A 114 34.93 2.78 7.15
N GLU A 115 35.27 2.90 8.43
CA GLU A 115 35.66 1.76 9.27
C GLU A 115 34.53 0.74 9.37
N ILE A 116 33.31 1.21 9.67
CA ILE A 116 32.13 0.36 9.82
C ILE A 116 31.81 -0.36 8.51
N MET A 117 31.84 0.33 7.37
CA MET A 117 31.63 -0.33 6.07
C MET A 117 32.71 -1.36 5.73
N ALA A 118 33.98 -1.09 6.05
CA ALA A 118 35.05 -2.06 5.87
C ALA A 118 34.79 -3.34 6.69
N LYS A 119 34.30 -3.18 7.92
CA LYS A 119 33.94 -4.30 8.80
C LYS A 119 32.72 -5.08 8.32
N ILE A 120 31.70 -4.39 7.81
CA ILE A 120 30.55 -5.02 7.14
C ILE A 120 31.01 -5.87 5.97
N ASN A 121 31.88 -5.33 5.11
CA ASN A 121 32.43 -6.04 3.95
C ASN A 121 33.32 -7.23 4.34
N ALA A 122 33.95 -7.17 5.52
CA ALA A 122 34.71 -8.28 6.10
C ALA A 122 33.82 -9.34 6.78
N GLY A 123 32.50 -9.14 6.83
CA GLY A 123 31.55 -10.09 7.41
C GLY A 123 31.33 -9.95 8.92
N GLU A 124 31.76 -8.85 9.54
CA GLU A 124 31.45 -8.58 10.95
C GLU A 124 29.92 -8.46 11.14
N SER A 125 29.41 -9.05 12.23
CA SER A 125 27.97 -9.09 12.45
C SER A 125 27.39 -7.69 12.70
N TRP A 126 26.21 -7.40 12.13
CA TRP A 126 25.55 -6.12 12.34
C TRP A 126 25.30 -5.83 13.83
N SER A 127 24.93 -6.85 14.61
CA SER A 127 24.71 -6.70 16.05
C SER A 127 25.96 -6.23 16.78
N SER A 128 27.14 -6.81 16.46
CA SER A 128 28.41 -6.41 17.06
C SER A 128 28.79 -4.98 16.71
N LEU A 129 28.53 -4.58 15.45
CA LEU A 129 28.79 -3.21 15.00
C LEU A 129 27.86 -2.21 15.67
N SER A 130 26.57 -2.51 15.75
CA SER A 130 25.60 -1.65 16.42
C SER A 130 25.93 -1.47 17.90
N ASP A 131 26.22 -2.57 18.61
CA ASP A 131 26.65 -2.53 20.02
C ASP A 131 27.88 -1.66 20.26
N LYS A 132 28.81 -1.66 19.31
CA LYS A 132 30.09 -0.98 19.45
C LYS A 132 30.00 0.50 19.11
N TYR A 133 29.24 0.86 18.08
CA TYR A 133 29.33 2.17 17.46
C TYR A 133 28.10 3.06 17.64
N THR A 134 26.93 2.53 18.01
CA THR A 134 25.74 3.38 18.18
C THR A 134 25.90 4.28 19.41
N MET A 135 25.62 5.57 19.25
CA MET A 135 25.88 6.61 20.27
C MET A 135 24.62 7.08 21.01
N ASP A 136 23.44 6.58 20.63
CA ASP A 136 22.14 6.96 21.21
C ASP A 136 21.73 6.08 22.39
N GLY A 137 22.60 5.17 22.84
CA GLY A 137 22.30 4.23 23.93
C GLY A 137 21.26 3.16 23.55
N ASN A 138 20.97 2.98 22.27
CA ASN A 138 20.09 1.90 21.80
C ASN A 138 20.63 0.52 22.23
N THR A 139 19.75 -0.31 22.80
CA THR A 139 20.10 -1.66 23.26
C THR A 139 19.47 -2.77 22.41
N THR A 140 18.69 -2.40 21.38
CA THR A 140 18.02 -3.34 20.45
C THR A 140 18.93 -3.81 19.33
N LYS A 141 20.25 -3.57 19.44
CA LYS A 141 21.23 -3.85 18.38
C LYS A 141 20.90 -3.06 17.10
N GLY A 142 20.34 -1.86 17.30
CA GLY A 142 19.93 -0.95 16.24
C GLY A 142 18.62 -1.31 15.56
N ASP A 143 17.94 -2.40 15.95
CA ASP A 143 16.65 -2.78 15.35
C ASP A 143 15.58 -1.74 15.67
N THR A 144 14.92 -1.25 14.61
CA THR A 144 13.84 -0.26 14.70
C THR A 144 12.49 -0.85 15.09
N ASP A 145 12.36 -2.18 15.07
CA ASP A 145 11.09 -2.90 14.87
C ASP A 145 10.33 -2.38 13.63
N TRP A 146 9.11 -2.84 13.42
CA TRP A 146 8.21 -2.34 12.39
C TRP A 146 7.76 -0.91 12.71
N PHE A 147 8.16 0.04 11.87
CA PHE A 147 7.77 1.44 11.98
C PHE A 147 6.95 1.89 10.77
N PHE A 148 6.07 2.85 11.02
CA PHE A 148 5.22 3.51 10.03
C PHE A 148 4.70 4.84 10.60
N GLY A 149 4.23 5.72 9.72
CA GLY A 149 3.65 7.00 10.13
C GLY A 149 4.68 8.03 10.61
N GLU A 150 4.25 9.28 10.66
CA GLU A 150 5.13 10.45 10.82
C GLU A 150 5.86 10.55 12.17
N TYR A 151 5.38 9.87 13.21
CA TYR A 151 5.92 10.00 14.57
C TYR A 151 6.93 8.92 14.97
N SER A 152 7.20 7.93 14.11
CA SER A 152 8.10 6.83 14.46
C SER A 152 9.58 7.20 14.30
N PHE A 153 9.93 7.82 13.16
CA PHE A 153 11.30 8.24 12.82
C PHE A 153 11.27 9.57 12.06
N PRO A 154 12.38 10.33 12.01
CA PRO A 154 12.49 11.49 11.11
C PRO A 154 12.08 11.14 9.68
N LYS A 155 11.45 12.08 8.98
CA LYS A 155 10.91 11.83 7.64
C LYS A 155 12.00 11.37 6.68
N GLU A 156 13.19 11.95 6.78
CA GLU A 156 14.38 11.62 5.99
C GLU A 156 14.77 10.16 6.18
N PHE A 157 14.68 9.65 7.41
CA PHE A 157 14.95 8.24 7.73
C PHE A 157 13.93 7.32 7.07
N GLN A 158 12.64 7.65 7.20
CA GLN A 158 11.57 6.86 6.60
C GLN A 158 11.69 6.84 5.06
N ASP A 159 11.91 8.01 4.46
CA ASP A 159 12.07 8.16 3.01
C ASP A 159 13.30 7.42 2.49
N ALA A 160 14.40 7.41 3.26
CA ALA A 160 15.61 6.68 2.89
C ALA A 160 15.39 5.17 2.92
N VAL A 161 14.76 4.64 3.98
CA VAL A 161 14.44 3.20 4.07
C VAL A 161 13.44 2.77 2.98
N ALA A 162 12.47 3.61 2.63
CA ALA A 162 11.51 3.31 1.57
C ALA A 162 12.15 3.18 0.18
N LYS A 163 13.29 3.85 -0.08
CA LYS A 163 13.98 3.83 -1.38
C LYS A 163 14.92 2.65 -1.58
N HIS A 164 15.23 1.90 -0.53
CA HIS A 164 16.19 0.81 -0.55
C HIS A 164 15.49 -0.55 -0.53
N ASN A 165 16.17 -1.59 -1.00
CA ASN A 165 15.71 -2.97 -0.94
C ASN A 165 16.18 -3.66 0.34
N LYS A 166 15.58 -4.80 0.65
CA LYS A 166 16.05 -5.64 1.75
C LYS A 166 17.54 -5.97 1.56
N ASP A 167 18.27 -5.93 2.68
CA ASP A 167 19.71 -6.17 2.83
C ASP A 167 20.63 -5.05 2.30
N ASP A 168 20.08 -3.99 1.70
CA ASP A 168 20.86 -2.80 1.37
C ASP A 168 21.39 -2.14 2.65
N VAL A 169 22.64 -1.69 2.58
CA VAL A 169 23.29 -0.86 3.59
C VAL A 169 23.62 0.49 2.98
N PHE A 170 23.19 1.57 3.64
CA PHE A 170 23.34 2.93 3.13
C PHE A 170 23.53 3.94 4.26
N PHE A 171 23.98 5.14 3.89
CA PHE A 171 24.16 6.25 4.81
C PHE A 171 23.02 7.23 4.71
N LEU A 172 22.70 7.86 5.83
CA LEU A 172 21.78 8.98 5.89
C LEU A 172 22.30 10.03 6.87
N ASP A 173 22.41 11.26 6.41
CA ASP A 173 22.69 12.41 7.25
C ASP A 173 21.41 13.25 7.38
N VAL A 174 20.98 13.51 8.61
CA VAL A 174 19.84 14.40 8.91
C VAL A 174 20.44 15.71 9.41
N SER A 175 20.79 16.58 8.46
CA SER A 175 21.60 17.78 8.69
C SER A 175 20.99 18.75 9.70
N GLU A 176 19.66 18.86 9.79
CA GLU A 176 19.01 19.76 10.76
C GLU A 176 19.28 19.38 12.22
N LYS A 177 19.71 18.15 12.48
CA LYS A 177 19.94 17.61 13.82
C LYS A 177 21.37 17.13 14.05
N ASP A 178 22.25 17.28 13.06
CA ASP A 178 23.60 16.69 13.06
C ASP A 178 23.58 15.19 13.40
N TRP A 179 22.58 14.49 12.87
CA TRP A 179 22.39 13.05 13.08
C TRP A 179 22.90 12.26 11.89
N HIS A 180 23.77 11.29 12.15
CA HIS A 180 24.38 10.48 11.10
C HIS A 180 24.03 9.02 11.31
N TYR A 181 23.46 8.38 10.30
CA TYR A 181 23.03 7.00 10.35
C TYR A 181 23.74 6.16 9.31
N ILE A 182 24.06 4.93 9.72
CA ILE A 182 24.38 3.81 8.83
C ILE A 182 23.24 2.83 8.99
N ILE A 183 22.47 2.62 7.92
CA ILE A 183 21.20 1.91 7.96
C ILE A 183 21.31 0.65 7.14
N LYS A 184 20.83 -0.47 7.70
CA LYS A 184 20.58 -1.72 6.98
C LYS A 184 19.08 -1.94 6.91
N LYS A 185 18.51 -2.08 5.71
CA LYS A 185 17.12 -2.51 5.58
C LYS A 185 17.03 -4.02 5.84
N THR A 186 16.29 -4.44 6.87
CA THR A 186 16.33 -5.83 7.34
C THR A 186 15.19 -6.69 6.80
N TYR A 187 14.10 -6.06 6.37
CA TYR A 187 12.93 -6.75 5.83
C TYR A 187 12.46 -6.12 4.52
N ASN A 188 11.71 -6.92 3.74
CA ASN A 188 10.88 -6.35 2.68
C ASN A 188 9.78 -5.50 3.30
N ASP A 189 9.28 -4.53 2.53
CA ASP A 189 8.17 -3.69 2.92
C ASP A 189 6.94 -4.54 3.27
N ASP A 190 6.37 -4.29 4.45
CA ASP A 190 5.13 -4.93 4.87
C ASP A 190 3.96 -4.03 4.50
N VAL A 191 3.39 -4.32 3.33
CA VAL A 191 2.24 -3.60 2.78
C VAL A 191 0.97 -4.08 3.49
N GLN A 192 0.45 -3.23 4.34
CA GLN A 192 -0.83 -3.39 5.01
C GLN A 192 -1.90 -2.74 4.14
N LYS A 193 -2.82 -3.55 3.62
CA LYS A 193 -3.88 -3.05 2.75
C LYS A 193 -5.21 -3.68 3.08
N ASP A 194 -6.17 -2.84 3.44
CA ASP A 194 -7.55 -3.21 3.67
C ASP A 194 -8.43 -2.55 2.60
N ILE A 195 -9.27 -3.35 1.95
CA ILE A 195 -10.22 -2.86 0.95
C ILE A 195 -11.64 -3.33 1.26
N THR A 196 -12.61 -2.47 0.93
CA THR A 196 -14.02 -2.84 0.85
C THR A 196 -14.44 -2.90 -0.61
N VAL A 197 -14.95 -4.04 -1.05
CA VAL A 197 -15.30 -4.31 -2.45
C VAL A 197 -16.78 -4.65 -2.58
N LEU A 198 -17.48 -3.98 -3.49
CA LEU A 198 -18.80 -4.42 -3.94
C LEU A 198 -18.61 -5.45 -5.05
N ARG A 199 -19.23 -6.62 -4.89
CA ARG A 199 -19.32 -7.63 -5.96
C ARG A 199 -20.77 -7.83 -6.36
N ALA A 200 -21.02 -8.15 -7.62
CA ALA A 200 -22.31 -8.64 -8.10
C ALA A 200 -22.13 -9.50 -9.34
N ASN A 201 -23.02 -10.47 -9.55
CA ASN A 201 -23.04 -11.22 -10.79
C ASN A 201 -23.58 -10.34 -11.93
N GLY A 202 -22.97 -10.44 -13.10
CA GLY A 202 -23.48 -9.90 -14.35
C GLY A 202 -24.75 -10.62 -14.79
N ARG A 203 -25.62 -9.88 -15.50
CA ARG A 203 -26.66 -10.46 -16.33
C ARG A 203 -26.11 -10.81 -17.70
#